data_AF-A0A660ZN46-F1
#
_entry.id   AF-A0A660ZN46-F1
#
_cell.length_a   1.000
_cell.length_b   1.000
_cell.length_c   1.000
_cell.angle_alpha   90.00
_cell.angle_beta   90.00
_cell.angle_gamma   90.00
#
_symmetry.space_group_name_H-M   'P 1'
#
loop_
_entity.id
_entity.type
_entity.pdbx_description
1 polymer ?
#
loop_
_entity_poly.entity_id
_entity_poly.type
_entity_poly.pdbx_seq_one_letter_code
_entity_poly.pdbx_strand_id
1 'polypeptide(L)' 'DEIRALRTKGIYTDDEKSKLRCSHHNPEITRVYEEYLGEPLSHKAHELLHTTYKQRLLYQK' A
#
# COMPACT_ATOMS: atom_id res chain seq x y z
N ASP A 1 -16.69 21.12 -4.31
CA ASP A 1 -16.66 19.63 -4.34
C ASP A 1 -16.50 18.99 -5.72
N GLU A 2 -16.97 19.63 -6.79
CA GLU A 2 -16.97 19.04 -8.14
C GLU A 2 -15.59 18.58 -8.64
N ILE A 3 -14.55 19.40 -8.44
CA ILE A 3 -13.18 19.05 -8.84
C ILE A 3 -12.66 17.83 -8.08
N ARG A 4 -13.01 17.66 -6.81
CA ARG A 4 -12.64 16.49 -6.01
C ARG A 4 -13.31 15.23 -6.56
N ALA A 5 -14.59 15.32 -6.92
CA ALA A 5 -15.33 14.22 -7.51
C ALA A 5 -14.76 13.79 -8.88
N LEU A 6 -14.35 14.74 -9.71
CA LEU A 6 -13.71 14.46 -11.00
C LEU A 6 -12.38 13.71 -10.83
N ARG A 7 -11.55 14.09 -9.86
CA ARG A 7 -10.30 13.37 -9.54
C ARG A 7 -10.56 11.94 -9.09
N THR A 8 -11.51 11.77 -8.18
CA THR A 8 -11.92 10.45 -7.69
C THR A 8 -12.40 9.56 -8.85
N LYS A 9 -13.24 10.10 -9.74
CA LYS A 9 -13.73 9.38 -10.92
C LYS A 9 -12.60 8.96 -11.86
N GLY A 10 -11.62 9.83 -12.09
CA GLY A 10 -10.44 9.51 -12.88
C GLY A 10 -9.66 8.33 -12.30
N ILE A 11 -9.34 8.39 -11.00
CA ILE A 11 -8.61 7.32 -10.29
C ILE A 11 -9.33 5.98 -10.40
N TYR A 12 -10.66 5.94 -10.20
CA TYR A 12 -11.42 4.69 -10.32
C TYR A 12 -11.48 4.17 -11.75
N THR A 13 -11.60 5.06 -12.73
CA THR A 13 -11.60 4.67 -14.15
C THR A 13 -10.26 4.03 -14.54
N ASP A 14 -9.15 4.54 -14.00
CA ASP A 14 -7.82 3.98 -14.24
C ASP A 14 -7.62 2.63 -13.51
N ASP A 15 -8.12 2.48 -12.29
CA ASP A 15 -8.11 1.20 -11.56
C ASP A 15 -8.86 0.10 -12.30
N GLU A 16 -10.07 0.40 -12.82
CA GLU A 16 -10.88 -0.54 -13.59
C GLU A 16 -10.21 -0.99 -14.89
N LYS A 17 -9.42 -0.11 -15.51
CA LYS A 17 -8.68 -0.41 -16.74
C LYS A 17 -7.34 -1.10 -16.48
N SER A 18 -6.91 -1.21 -15.22
CA SER A 18 -5.64 -1.86 -14.89
C SER A 18 -5.68 -3.34 -15.27
N LYS A 19 -4.66 -3.79 -16.01
CA LYS A 19 -4.46 -5.22 -16.35
C LYS A 19 -4.24 -6.09 -15.10
N LEU A 20 -3.58 -5.52 -14.09
CA LEU A 20 -3.31 -6.15 -12.80
C LEU A 20 -3.96 -5.31 -11.71
N ARG A 21 -5.18 -5.69 -11.34
CA ARG A 21 -5.99 -4.93 -10.39
C ARG A 21 -5.73 -5.32 -8.93
N CYS A 22 -5.44 -6.59 -8.67
CA CYS A 22 -5.21 -7.09 -7.30
C CYS A 22 -3.71 -7.17 -7.01
N SER A 23 -3.28 -6.63 -5.87
CA SER A 23 -1.85 -6.56 -5.49
C SER A 23 -1.17 -7.92 -5.39
N HIS A 24 -1.90 -8.96 -4.95
CA HIS A 24 -1.38 -10.33 -4.86
C HIS A 24 -1.28 -11.05 -6.22
N HIS A 25 -1.82 -10.47 -7.30
CA HIS A 25 -1.59 -10.96 -8.66
C HIS A 25 -0.38 -10.31 -9.33
N ASN A 26 0.30 -9.37 -8.67
CA ASN A 26 1.46 -8.71 -9.25
C ASN A 26 2.69 -9.65 -9.18
N PRO A 27 3.23 -10.09 -10.33
CA PRO A 27 4.34 -11.05 -10.36
C PRO A 27 5.61 -10.52 -9.68
N GLU A 28 5.85 -9.21 -9.71
CA GLU A 28 7.01 -8.60 -9.05
C GLU A 28 6.88 -8.66 -7.52
N ILE A 29 5.66 -8.56 -7.00
CA ILE A 29 5.40 -8.72 -5.55
C ILE A 29 5.63 -10.17 -5.15
N THR A 30 5.07 -11.13 -5.91
CA THR A 30 5.30 -12.55 -5.67
C THR A 30 6.80 -12.88 -5.64
N ARG A 31 7.56 -12.42 -6.64
CA ARG A 31 9.01 -12.64 -6.70
C ARG A 31 9.74 -12.08 -5.47
N VAL A 32 9.42 -10.86 -5.04
CA VAL A 32 10.07 -10.23 -3.87
C VAL A 32 9.79 -11.00 -2.58
N TYR A 33 8.59 -11.55 -2.42
CA TYR A 33 8.28 -12.40 -1.28
C TYR A 33 9.00 -13.75 -1.37
N GLU A 34 8.98 -14.42 -2.52
CA GLU A 34 9.65 -15.72 -2.72
C GLU A 34 11.18 -15.64 -2.55
N GLU A 35 11.82 -14.61 -3.09
CA GLU A 35 13.29 -14.53 -3.13
C GLU A 35 13.90 -13.81 -1.93
N TYR A 36 13.14 -12.92 -1.26
CA TYR A 36 13.74 -12.01 -0.27
C TYR A 36 12.97 -11.88 1.04
N LEU A 37 11.68 -11.52 1.00
CA LEU A 37 10.91 -11.20 2.21
C LEU A 37 10.35 -12.44 2.93
N GLY A 38 10.24 -13.57 2.25
CA GLY A 38 9.59 -14.78 2.74
C GLY A 38 8.07 -14.67 2.69
N GLU A 39 7.42 -14.77 3.84
CA GLU A 39 5.96 -14.69 3.95
C GLU A 39 5.48 -13.32 4.45
N PRO A 40 4.22 -12.92 4.17
CA PRO A 40 3.61 -11.78 4.84
C PRO A 40 3.72 -11.91 6.35
N LEU A 41 4.01 -10.80 7.04
CA LEU A 41 4.23 -10.75 8.49
C LEU A 41 5.46 -11.51 9.00
N SER A 42 6.37 -11.95 8.12
CA SER A 42 7.67 -12.50 8.54
C SER A 42 8.48 -11.48 9.33
N HIS A 43 9.49 -11.94 10.08
CA HIS A 43 10.41 -11.05 10.81
C HIS A 43 11.02 -9.97 9.92
N LYS A 44 11.50 -10.35 8.72
CA LYS A 44 12.11 -9.41 7.76
C LYS A 44 11.08 -8.41 7.21
N ALA A 45 9.86 -8.87 6.92
CA ALA A 45 8.77 -7.98 6.51
C ALA A 45 8.36 -7.01 7.64
N HIS A 46 8.38 -7.46 8.90
CA HIS A 46 8.11 -6.62 10.06
C HIS A 46 9.18 -5.54 10.26
N GLU A 47 10.46 -5.92 10.12
CA GLU A 47 11.58 -4.99 10.26
C GLU A 47 11.62 -3.91 9.17
N LEU A 48 11.32 -4.29 7.92
CA LEU A 48 11.44 -3.37 6.77
C LEU A 48 10.16 -2.63 6.42
N LEU A 49 8.99 -3.26 6.56
CA LEU A 49 7.72 -2.75 6.02
C LEU A 49 6.74 -2.29 7.10
N HIS A 50 6.93 -2.69 8.35
CA HIS A 50 6.06 -2.32 9.46
C HIS A 50 6.68 -1.23 10.32
N THR A 51 5.83 -0.49 11.04
CA THR A 51 6.26 0.60 11.90
C THR A 51 5.42 0.64 13.16
N THR A 52 5.89 1.39 14.15
CA THR A 52 5.20 1.54 15.43
C THR A 52 4.90 3.00 15.70
N TYR A 53 3.83 3.24 16.45
CA TYR A 53 3.43 4.57 16.86
C TYR A 53 3.92 4.85 18.28
N LYS A 54 4.32 6.09 18.52
CA LYS A 54 4.60 6.60 19.86
C LYS A 54 3.58 7.67 20.22
N GLN A 55 3.13 7.66 21.47
CA GLN A 55 2.24 8.69 21.98
C GLN A 55 2.89 10.07 21.82
N ARG A 56 2.16 11.02 21.25
CA ARG A 56 2.57 12.42 21.15
C ARG A 56 1.67 13.25 22.06
N LEU A 57 2.28 14.15 22.84
CA LEU A 57 1.54 15.15 23.60
C LEU A 57 0.85 16.09 22.61
N LEU A 58 -0.33 16.57 23.00
CA LEU A 58 -1.04 17.59 22.24
C LEU A 58 -0.15 18.83 22.12
N TYR A 59 -0.04 19.35 20.90
CA TYR A 59 0.64 20.61 20.66
C TYR A 59 -0.09 21.72 21.42
N GLN A 60 0.56 22.28 22.44
CA GLN A 60 0.08 23.47 23.14
C GLN A 60 0.69 24.68 22.42
N LYS A 61 -0.17 25.54 21.89
CA LYS A 61 0.21 26.74 21.13
C LYS A 61 0.60 27.88 22.05
#